data_AF-A0A3C1SID4-F1
#
_entry.id   AF-A0A3C1SID4-F1
#
_cell.length_a   1.000
_cell.length_b   1.000
_cell.length_c   1.000
_cell.angle_alpha   90.00
_cell.angle_beta   90.00
_cell.angle_gamma   90.00
#
_symmetry.space_group_name_H-M   'P 1'
#
loop_
_entity.id
_entity.type
_entity.pdbx_description
1 polymer ?
#
loop_
_entity_poly.entity_id
_entity_poly.type
_entity_poly.pdbx_seq_one_letter_code
_entity_poly.pdbx_strand_id
1 'polypeptide(L)'
;KYRRYLSNSSPQKISDICFTANTGRAHFHHRCCMAAGSHSELAEKTAAFASGQQKIGVFTGSASEKPKLAFLFTGQGSQYVGMGMELYKTQPVFRESLNQCNDILKAYLEKPLTDILYPQKAQEREYQTLIHQTAYTQPALFALEYSLAQLWKSWGIMPDAVMGHSVGEYAAACVAGVFSLKDGLKLISARARLMQVLPQNGDMVAVFADEKTVSEAIRPYSDKVSMGALNGPESIVISGLSECVKKVVAELEAKGIRAIPLNVSHAFHSPLMEPMLKPFGEIAKEIAFSPQK
;
A
#
# COMPACT_ATOMS: atom_id res chain seq x y z
N LYS A 1 -34.13 -4.64 18.57
CA LYS A 1 -35.04 -4.73 17.40
C LYS A 1 -34.49 -5.68 16.34
N TYR A 2 -33.32 -5.41 15.72
CA TYR A 2 -32.69 -6.31 14.74
C TYR A 2 -32.49 -7.75 15.24
N ARG A 3 -32.02 -7.96 16.48
CA ARG A 3 -31.90 -9.31 17.07
C ARG A 3 -33.20 -10.12 17.00
N ARG A 4 -34.32 -9.52 17.40
CA ARG A 4 -35.64 -10.15 17.38
C ARG A 4 -36.16 -10.36 15.96
N TYR A 5 -35.85 -9.43 15.06
CA TYR A 5 -36.22 -9.55 13.65
C TYR A 5 -35.52 -10.73 12.97
N LEU A 6 -34.21 -10.86 13.19
CA LEU A 6 -33.38 -11.94 12.67
C LEU A 6 -33.71 -13.30 13.31
N SER A 7 -34.29 -13.35 14.52
CA SER A 7 -34.68 -14.62 15.16
C SER A 7 -36.07 -15.12 14.74
N ASN A 8 -36.96 -14.25 14.25
CA ASN A 8 -38.39 -14.55 14.12
C ASN A 8 -38.91 -14.53 12.67
N SER A 9 -38.08 -14.19 11.69
CA SER A 9 -38.50 -14.03 10.29
C SER A 9 -38.02 -15.20 9.42
N SER A 10 -38.80 -15.57 8.40
CA SER A 10 -38.28 -16.36 7.28
C SER A 10 -37.02 -15.68 6.72
N PRO A 11 -35.95 -16.41 6.36
CA PRO A 11 -34.67 -15.80 6.00
C PRO A 11 -34.83 -14.87 4.79
N GLN A 12 -34.94 -13.57 5.07
CA GLN A 12 -34.83 -12.54 4.04
C GLN A 12 -33.38 -12.45 3.57
N LYS A 13 -33.18 -11.98 2.34
CA LYS A 13 -31.85 -11.74 1.82
C LYS A 13 -31.18 -10.67 2.69
N ILE A 14 -29.99 -10.96 3.20
CA ILE A 14 -29.20 -10.05 4.02
C ILE A 14 -29.01 -8.70 3.32
N SER A 15 -28.87 -8.72 1.98
CA SER A 15 -28.79 -7.54 1.14
C SER A 15 -29.92 -6.55 1.39
N ASP A 16 -31.14 -7.03 1.58
CA ASP A 16 -32.34 -6.19 1.69
C ASP A 16 -32.41 -5.56 3.09
N ILE A 17 -31.97 -6.30 4.11
CA ILE A 17 -31.79 -5.80 5.48
C ILE A 17 -30.72 -4.70 5.50
N CYS A 18 -29.55 -4.97 4.90
CA CYS A 18 -28.46 -4.00 4.81
C CYS A 18 -28.86 -2.75 4.02
N PHE A 19 -29.54 -2.93 2.88
CA PHE A 19 -30.04 -1.82 2.06
C PHE A 19 -31.01 -0.94 2.85
N THR A 20 -31.99 -1.55 3.52
CA THR A 20 -32.99 -0.83 4.32
C THR A 20 -32.36 -0.12 5.52
N ALA A 21 -31.38 -0.76 6.19
CA ALA A 21 -30.66 -0.17 7.31
C ALA A 21 -29.82 1.04 6.88
N ASN A 22 -29.22 1.01 5.69
CA ASN A 22 -28.35 2.07 5.19
C ASN A 22 -29.10 3.24 4.53
N THR A 23 -30.17 2.96 3.80
CA THR A 23 -30.87 3.97 2.96
C THR A 23 -32.20 4.43 3.56
N GLY A 24 -32.86 3.58 4.35
CA GLY A 24 -34.21 3.82 4.86
C GLY A 24 -34.26 4.28 6.32
N ARG A 25 -33.12 4.58 6.95
CA ARG A 25 -33.02 4.98 8.36
C ARG A 25 -32.06 6.15 8.53
N ALA A 26 -32.34 7.00 9.52
CA ALA A 26 -31.43 8.07 9.92
C ALA A 26 -30.17 7.50 10.60
N HIS A 27 -29.01 8.05 10.26
CA HIS A 27 -27.71 7.69 10.86
C HIS A 27 -27.42 8.59 12.06
N PHE A 28 -27.60 8.06 13.27
CA PHE A 28 -27.29 8.76 14.51
C PHE A 28 -25.79 8.70 14.87
N HIS A 29 -25.42 9.34 15.99
CA HIS A 29 -24.04 9.42 16.45
C HIS A 29 -23.44 8.07 16.81
N HIS A 30 -24.17 7.22 17.55
CA HIS A 30 -23.69 5.90 17.94
C HIS A 30 -23.99 4.90 16.82
N ARG A 31 -22.93 4.29 16.29
CA ARG A 31 -23.00 3.42 15.13
C ARG A 31 -22.48 2.04 15.47
N CYS A 32 -23.09 1.04 14.83
CA CYS A 32 -22.64 -0.33 14.86
C CYS A 32 -22.68 -0.86 13.42
N CYS A 33 -21.57 -1.42 12.95
CA CYS A 33 -21.44 -2.05 11.64
C CYS A 33 -21.11 -3.54 11.84
N MET A 34 -21.70 -4.39 11.00
CA MET A 34 -21.46 -5.83 11.02
C MET A 34 -21.21 -6.33 9.60
N ALA A 35 -20.07 -6.97 9.38
CA ALA A 35 -19.82 -7.74 8.16
C ALA A 35 -20.28 -9.19 8.40
N ALA A 36 -21.13 -9.74 7.53
CA ALA A 36 -21.60 -11.13 7.65
C ALA A 36 -21.88 -11.72 6.26
N GLY A 37 -21.48 -12.96 6.04
CA GLY A 37 -21.72 -13.72 4.82
C GLY A 37 -23.01 -14.55 4.84
N SER A 38 -23.65 -14.67 6.01
CA SER A 38 -24.90 -15.43 6.16
C SER A 38 -25.85 -14.84 7.19
N HIS A 39 -27.13 -15.20 7.08
CA HIS A 39 -28.16 -14.72 7.99
C HIS A 39 -27.89 -15.20 9.42
N SER A 40 -27.44 -16.44 9.57
CA SER A 40 -27.02 -17.02 10.86
C SER A 40 -25.88 -16.21 11.48
N GLU A 41 -24.85 -15.89 10.71
CA GLU A 41 -23.71 -15.10 11.18
C GLU A 41 -24.14 -13.69 11.59
N LEU A 42 -25.02 -13.03 10.83
CA LEU A 42 -25.56 -11.73 11.18
C LEU A 42 -26.39 -11.78 12.47
N ALA A 43 -27.22 -12.81 12.65
CA ALA A 43 -28.01 -13.01 13.87
C ALA A 43 -27.11 -13.22 15.09
N GLU A 44 -26.08 -14.04 14.95
CA GLU A 44 -25.10 -14.32 15.99
C GLU A 44 -24.31 -13.07 16.39
N LYS A 45 -23.82 -12.29 15.41
CA LYS A 45 -23.13 -11.01 15.62
C LYS A 45 -24.03 -9.96 16.28
N THR A 46 -25.30 -9.93 15.88
CA THR A 46 -26.29 -9.03 16.49
C THR A 46 -26.59 -9.42 17.94
N ALA A 47 -26.63 -10.72 18.24
CA ALA A 47 -26.81 -11.21 19.60
C ALA A 47 -25.63 -10.87 20.50
N ALA A 48 -24.39 -11.09 20.01
CA ALA A 48 -23.15 -10.76 20.71
C ALA A 48 -23.06 -9.25 21.02
N PHE A 49 -23.34 -8.39 20.03
CA PHE A 49 -23.38 -6.95 20.26
C PHE A 49 -24.41 -6.56 21.33
N ALA A 50 -25.61 -7.15 21.29
CA ALA A 50 -26.67 -6.86 22.26
C ALA A 50 -26.35 -7.34 23.69
N SER A 51 -25.46 -8.33 23.85
CA SER A 51 -24.97 -8.80 25.15
C SER A 51 -23.67 -8.12 25.59
N GLY A 52 -23.16 -7.13 24.85
CA GLY A 52 -21.91 -6.44 25.16
C GLY A 52 -20.64 -7.27 24.89
N GLN A 53 -20.76 -8.37 24.13
CA GLN A 53 -19.63 -9.22 23.78
C GLN A 53 -18.91 -8.68 22.55
N GLN A 54 -17.57 -8.64 22.61
CA GLN A 54 -16.75 -8.34 21.45
C GLN A 54 -16.73 -9.53 20.50
N LYS A 55 -16.82 -9.24 19.20
CA LYS A 55 -16.81 -10.27 18.16
C LYS A 55 -16.18 -9.74 16.87
N ILE A 56 -15.40 -10.59 16.20
CA ILE A 56 -14.78 -10.26 14.91
C ILE A 56 -15.86 -9.87 13.90
N GLY A 57 -15.61 -8.76 13.19
CA GLY A 57 -16.54 -8.23 12.20
C GLY A 57 -17.73 -7.47 12.80
N VAL A 58 -17.73 -7.19 14.11
CA VAL A 58 -18.62 -6.22 14.76
C VAL A 58 -17.80 -5.00 15.14
N PHE A 59 -18.19 -3.84 14.64
CA PHE A 59 -17.50 -2.58 14.85
C PHE A 59 -18.47 -1.58 15.46
N THR A 60 -18.06 -0.92 16.53
CA THR A 60 -18.85 0.10 17.22
C THR A 60 -18.06 1.41 17.28
N GLY A 61 -18.76 2.53 17.29
CA GLY A 61 -18.13 3.83 17.40
C GLY A 61 -19.14 4.95 17.52
N SER A 62 -18.64 6.16 17.74
CA SER A 62 -19.40 7.39 17.67
C SER A 62 -18.88 8.29 16.54
N ALA A 63 -19.78 8.98 15.85
CA ALA A 63 -19.43 9.94 14.81
C ALA A 63 -20.32 11.18 14.91
N SER A 64 -19.72 12.36 15.06
CA SER A 64 -20.41 13.65 15.12
C SER A 64 -20.37 14.38 13.77
N GLU A 65 -19.19 14.54 13.19
CA GLU A 65 -18.96 15.25 11.93
C GLU A 65 -18.31 14.35 10.89
N LYS A 66 -18.38 14.76 9.61
CA LYS A 66 -17.63 14.09 8.54
C LYS A 66 -16.14 14.39 8.73
N PRO A 67 -15.27 13.40 8.99
CA PRO A 67 -13.86 13.65 9.18
C PRO A 67 -13.21 14.05 7.85
N LYS A 68 -12.12 14.81 7.92
CA LYS A 68 -11.18 14.90 6.80
C LYS A 68 -10.51 13.54 6.61
N LEU A 69 -10.42 13.07 5.38
CA LEU A 69 -9.92 11.76 5.04
C LEU A 69 -8.62 11.85 4.24
N ALA A 70 -7.59 11.13 4.66
CA ALA A 70 -6.37 10.97 3.89
C ALA A 70 -6.25 9.53 3.37
N PHE A 71 -5.88 9.36 2.10
CA PHE A 71 -5.43 8.07 1.58
C PHE A 71 -3.91 7.98 1.67
N LEU A 72 -3.42 6.92 2.30
CA LEU A 72 -1.99 6.65 2.47
C LEU A 72 -1.58 5.47 1.57
N PHE A 73 -0.56 5.70 0.75
CA PHE A 73 -0.06 4.78 -0.25
C PHE A 73 1.29 4.23 0.20
N THR A 74 1.45 2.90 0.20
CA THR A 74 2.56 2.22 0.87
C THR A 74 3.82 2.17 0.00
N GLY A 75 4.96 1.96 0.67
CA GLY A 75 6.23 1.71 0.01
C GLY A 75 6.36 0.27 -0.50
N GLN A 76 7.55 -0.06 -1.00
CA GLN A 76 7.92 -1.43 -1.29
C GLN A 76 8.02 -2.24 0.01
N GLY A 77 7.51 -3.47 0.00
CA GLY A 77 7.51 -4.40 1.15
C GLY A 77 6.17 -5.08 1.39
N SER A 78 5.07 -4.52 0.88
CA SER A 78 3.71 -5.05 1.05
C SER A 78 3.28 -6.05 -0.03
N GLN A 79 4.11 -6.25 -1.05
CA GLN A 79 3.79 -7.13 -2.18
C GLN A 79 3.86 -8.63 -1.82
N TYR A 80 2.88 -9.39 -2.32
CA TYR A 80 2.86 -10.85 -2.28
C TYR A 80 1.98 -11.39 -3.42
N VAL A 81 2.27 -12.61 -3.88
CA VAL A 81 1.45 -13.27 -4.91
C VAL A 81 0.02 -13.48 -4.38
N GLY A 82 -0.98 -13.14 -5.20
CA GLY A 82 -2.38 -13.23 -4.82
C GLY A 82 -2.94 -11.98 -4.12
N MET A 83 -2.15 -10.93 -3.93
CA MET A 83 -2.64 -9.69 -3.33
C MET A 83 -3.82 -9.10 -4.12
N GLY A 84 -4.91 -8.79 -3.43
CA GLY A 84 -6.13 -8.27 -4.05
C GLY A 84 -6.95 -9.28 -4.87
N MET A 85 -6.60 -10.58 -4.88
CA MET A 85 -7.29 -11.60 -5.69
C MET A 85 -8.80 -11.66 -5.45
N GLU A 86 -9.25 -11.58 -4.19
CA GLU A 86 -10.67 -11.64 -3.88
C GLU A 86 -11.42 -10.39 -4.40
N LEU A 87 -10.78 -9.22 -4.36
CA LEU A 87 -11.32 -7.99 -4.95
C LEU A 87 -11.34 -8.08 -6.47
N TYR A 88 -10.30 -8.65 -7.09
CA TYR A 88 -10.27 -8.90 -8.53
C TYR A 88 -11.44 -9.78 -8.99
N LYS A 89 -11.79 -10.81 -8.22
CA LYS A 89 -12.93 -11.69 -8.50
C LYS A 89 -14.27 -11.00 -8.26
N THR A 90 -14.42 -10.28 -7.15
CA THR A 90 -15.74 -9.85 -6.66
C THR A 90 -16.10 -8.39 -6.97
N GLN A 91 -15.12 -7.51 -7.20
CA GLN A 91 -15.32 -6.06 -7.34
C GLN A 91 -15.02 -5.60 -8.78
N PRO A 92 -16.04 -5.28 -9.60
CA PRO A 92 -15.85 -4.86 -10.99
C PRO A 92 -14.93 -3.64 -11.16
N VAL A 93 -15.12 -2.59 -10.35
CA VAL A 93 -14.31 -1.36 -10.42
C VAL A 93 -12.82 -1.63 -10.18
N PHE A 94 -12.51 -2.47 -9.19
CA PHE A 94 -11.14 -2.86 -8.89
C PHE A 94 -10.54 -3.65 -10.06
N ARG A 95 -11.27 -4.66 -10.56
CA ARG A 95 -10.84 -5.49 -11.69
C ARG A 95 -10.60 -4.68 -12.96
N GLU A 96 -11.51 -3.77 -13.29
CA GLU A 96 -11.41 -2.90 -14.47
C GLU A 96 -10.21 -1.96 -14.36
N SER A 97 -10.02 -1.33 -13.19
CA SER A 97 -8.86 -0.46 -12.93
C SER A 97 -7.54 -1.23 -13.05
N LEU A 98 -7.47 -2.44 -12.49
CA LEU A 98 -6.27 -3.27 -12.55
C LEU A 98 -5.99 -3.76 -13.97
N ASN A 99 -7.02 -4.14 -14.73
CA ASN A 99 -6.89 -4.53 -16.14
C ASN A 99 -6.41 -3.37 -17.01
N GLN A 100 -6.93 -2.16 -16.77
CA GLN A 100 -6.45 -0.96 -17.45
C GLN A 100 -4.96 -0.71 -17.17
N CYS A 101 -4.52 -0.87 -15.91
CA CYS A 101 -3.10 -0.80 -15.56
C CYS A 101 -2.28 -1.86 -16.29
N ASN A 102 -2.74 -3.12 -16.29
CA ASN A 102 -2.08 -4.23 -16.97
C ASN A 102 -1.93 -3.95 -18.48
N ASP A 103 -2.97 -3.45 -19.13
CA ASP A 103 -2.94 -3.15 -20.56
C ASP A 103 -1.91 -2.07 -20.91
N ILE A 104 -1.80 -1.02 -20.09
CA ILE A 104 -0.77 0.01 -20.23
C ILE A 104 0.63 -0.57 -19.98
N LEU A 105 0.77 -1.42 -18.96
CA LEU A 105 2.05 -1.99 -18.54
C LEU A 105 2.62 -3.03 -19.50
N LYS A 106 1.83 -3.59 -20.44
CA LYS A 106 2.33 -4.47 -21.51
C LYS A 106 3.46 -3.83 -22.33
N ALA A 107 3.51 -2.50 -22.41
CA ALA A 107 4.58 -1.79 -23.10
C ALA A 107 5.89 -1.68 -22.30
N TYR A 108 5.86 -1.98 -20.99
CA TYR A 108 6.97 -1.70 -20.07
C TYR A 108 7.44 -2.92 -19.27
N LEU A 109 6.64 -3.99 -19.19
CA LEU A 109 6.96 -5.23 -18.48
C LEU A 109 7.16 -6.39 -19.46
N GLU A 110 8.14 -7.25 -19.18
CA GLU A 110 8.37 -8.46 -19.99
C GLU A 110 7.26 -9.51 -19.78
N LYS A 111 6.71 -9.58 -18.56
CA LYS A 111 5.56 -10.43 -18.22
C LYS A 111 4.33 -9.56 -17.90
N PRO A 112 3.11 -9.98 -18.30
CA PRO A 112 1.89 -9.28 -17.92
C PRO A 112 1.77 -9.11 -16.40
N LEU A 113 1.30 -7.95 -15.95
CA LEU A 113 1.09 -7.67 -14.53
C LEU A 113 0.14 -8.69 -13.89
N THR A 114 -0.91 -9.11 -14.61
CA THR A 114 -1.85 -10.10 -14.11
C THR A 114 -1.19 -11.44 -13.82
N ASP A 115 -0.20 -11.85 -14.60
CA ASP A 115 0.54 -13.10 -14.37
C ASP A 115 1.45 -12.95 -13.15
N ILE A 116 2.03 -11.74 -12.95
CA ILE A 116 2.82 -11.39 -11.77
C ILE A 116 1.99 -11.51 -10.48
N LEU A 117 0.78 -10.97 -10.49
CA LEU A 117 -0.09 -10.97 -9.32
C LEU A 117 -0.78 -12.32 -9.11
N TYR A 118 -1.23 -12.95 -10.20
CA TYR A 118 -2.16 -14.08 -10.21
C TYR A 118 -1.65 -15.22 -11.11
N PRO A 119 -0.44 -15.77 -10.84
CA PRO A 119 0.14 -16.82 -11.66
C PRO A 119 -0.70 -18.09 -11.63
N GLN A 120 -0.58 -18.89 -12.68
CA GLN A 120 -1.12 -20.25 -12.66
C GLN A 120 -0.40 -21.08 -11.57
N LYS A 121 -1.12 -22.03 -10.96
CA LYS A 121 -0.61 -22.86 -9.85
C LYS A 121 0.72 -23.56 -10.18
N ALA A 122 0.93 -23.96 -11.44
CA ALA A 122 2.17 -24.60 -11.89
C ALA A 122 3.38 -23.64 -11.86
N GLN A 123 3.15 -22.34 -11.95
CA GLN A 123 4.19 -21.30 -12.03
C GLN A 123 4.38 -20.54 -10.71
N GLU A 124 3.48 -20.73 -9.74
CA GLU A 124 3.41 -19.94 -8.51
C GLU A 124 4.77 -19.77 -7.82
N ARG A 125 5.58 -20.83 -7.74
CA ARG A 125 6.92 -20.79 -7.12
C ARG A 125 7.89 -19.81 -7.79
N GLU A 126 7.90 -19.73 -9.12
CA GLU A 126 8.74 -18.76 -9.86
C GLU A 126 8.29 -17.33 -9.55
N TYR A 127 6.98 -17.11 -9.56
CA TYR A 127 6.38 -15.80 -9.40
C TYR A 127 6.46 -15.26 -7.96
N GLN A 128 6.54 -16.15 -6.96
CA GLN A 128 6.87 -15.77 -5.58
C GLN A 128 8.23 -15.07 -5.49
N THR A 129 9.20 -15.41 -6.35
CA THR A 129 10.48 -14.68 -6.42
C THR A 129 10.37 -13.47 -7.34
N LEU A 130 9.68 -13.61 -8.47
CA LEU A 130 9.59 -12.57 -9.49
C LEU A 130 8.91 -11.29 -8.99
N ILE A 131 7.85 -11.41 -8.17
CA ILE A 131 7.14 -10.26 -7.59
C ILE A 131 8.02 -9.43 -6.65
N HIS A 132 9.15 -9.96 -6.18
CA HIS A 132 10.10 -9.24 -5.34
C HIS A 132 11.21 -8.53 -6.13
N GLN A 133 11.32 -8.78 -7.44
CA GLN A 133 12.20 -7.99 -8.29
C GLN A 133 11.60 -6.59 -8.46
N THR A 134 12.41 -5.56 -8.19
CA THR A 134 12.01 -4.15 -8.19
C THR A 134 11.27 -3.74 -9.46
N ALA A 135 11.71 -4.26 -10.62
CA ALA A 135 11.07 -4.04 -11.92
C ALA A 135 9.58 -4.43 -11.97
N TYR A 136 9.18 -5.45 -11.20
CA TYR A 136 7.79 -5.90 -11.08
C TYR A 136 7.11 -5.36 -9.82
N THR A 137 7.83 -5.29 -8.70
CA THR A 137 7.29 -4.83 -7.41
C THR A 137 6.65 -3.45 -7.51
N GLN A 138 7.38 -2.47 -8.07
CA GLN A 138 6.91 -1.08 -8.04
C GLN A 138 5.68 -0.86 -8.93
N PRO A 139 5.64 -1.34 -10.18
CA PRO A 139 4.42 -1.24 -11.00
C PRO A 139 3.25 -2.03 -10.42
N ALA A 140 3.50 -3.20 -9.80
CA ALA A 140 2.45 -4.00 -9.17
C ALA A 140 1.81 -3.30 -7.98
N LEU A 141 2.61 -2.69 -7.11
CA LEU A 141 2.12 -1.90 -5.99
C LEU A 141 1.36 -0.66 -6.47
N PHE A 142 1.90 0.09 -7.43
CA PHE A 142 1.19 1.22 -8.03
C PHE A 142 -0.20 0.79 -8.53
N ALA A 143 -0.27 -0.27 -9.33
CA ALA A 143 -1.51 -0.73 -9.94
C ALA A 143 -2.53 -1.22 -8.91
N LEU A 144 -2.06 -1.94 -7.88
CA LEU A 144 -2.89 -2.39 -6.76
C LEU A 144 -3.47 -1.19 -6.00
N GLU A 145 -2.63 -0.27 -5.55
CA GLU A 145 -3.03 0.86 -4.73
C GLU A 145 -3.92 1.85 -5.49
N TYR A 146 -3.63 2.10 -6.76
CA TYR A 146 -4.52 2.86 -7.63
C TYR A 146 -5.89 2.19 -7.74
N SER A 147 -5.94 0.87 -7.97
CA SER A 147 -7.20 0.13 -8.09
C SER A 147 -8.00 0.10 -6.78
N LEU A 148 -7.32 0.04 -5.62
CA LEU A 148 -7.93 0.20 -4.30
C LEU A 148 -8.53 1.60 -4.13
N ALA A 149 -7.79 2.65 -4.51
CA ALA A 149 -8.28 4.02 -4.43
C ALA A 149 -9.53 4.23 -5.31
N GLN A 150 -9.54 3.66 -6.52
CA GLN A 150 -10.71 3.70 -7.41
C GLN A 150 -11.91 2.96 -6.80
N LEU A 151 -11.70 1.82 -6.14
CA LEU A 151 -12.75 1.09 -5.43
C LEU A 151 -13.35 1.94 -4.30
N TRP A 152 -12.52 2.53 -3.45
CA TRP A 152 -12.99 3.43 -2.37
C TRP A 152 -13.78 4.63 -2.92
N LYS A 153 -13.26 5.28 -3.97
CA LYS A 153 -13.96 6.38 -4.66
C LYS A 153 -15.32 5.94 -5.20
N SER A 154 -15.43 4.73 -5.74
CA SER A 154 -16.71 4.20 -6.24
C SER A 154 -17.77 4.00 -5.15
N TRP A 155 -17.35 3.84 -3.90
CA TRP A 155 -18.24 3.80 -2.74
C TRP A 155 -18.58 5.20 -2.18
N GLY A 156 -18.17 6.27 -2.86
CA GLY A 156 -18.37 7.66 -2.43
C GLY A 156 -17.37 8.14 -1.37
N ILE A 157 -16.29 7.37 -1.15
CA ILE A 157 -15.26 7.69 -0.16
C ILE A 157 -14.13 8.42 -0.87
N MET A 158 -14.18 9.75 -0.78
CA MET A 158 -13.27 10.66 -1.44
C MET A 158 -12.20 11.15 -0.44
N PRO A 159 -10.90 11.10 -0.79
CA PRO A 159 -9.86 11.68 0.05
C PRO A 159 -9.86 13.21 -0.06
N ASP A 160 -9.68 13.88 1.07
CA ASP A 160 -9.33 15.31 1.15
C ASP A 160 -7.81 15.52 1.03
N ALA A 161 -7.02 14.49 1.28
CA ALA A 161 -5.57 14.48 1.12
C ALA A 161 -5.06 13.12 0.64
N VAL A 162 -3.91 13.12 -0.03
CA VAL A 162 -3.19 11.88 -0.34
C VAL A 162 -1.73 12.03 0.09
N MET A 163 -1.13 10.93 0.51
CA MET A 163 0.30 10.87 0.80
C MET A 163 0.81 9.48 0.44
N GLY A 164 1.98 9.41 -0.18
CA GLY A 164 2.61 8.14 -0.50
C GLY A 164 4.01 8.05 0.05
N HIS A 165 4.38 6.84 0.49
CA HIS A 165 5.71 6.55 0.97
C HIS A 165 6.57 5.99 -0.17
N SER A 166 7.53 6.76 -0.67
CA SER A 166 8.43 6.36 -1.77
C SER A 166 7.65 5.95 -3.03
N VAL A 167 7.61 4.66 -3.38
CA VAL A 167 6.86 4.15 -4.54
C VAL A 167 5.36 4.52 -4.47
N GLY A 168 4.77 4.55 -3.27
CA GLY A 168 3.36 4.91 -3.08
C GLY A 168 3.05 6.35 -3.51
N GLU A 169 4.04 7.25 -3.55
CA GLU A 169 3.84 8.64 -3.96
C GLU A 169 3.38 8.74 -5.41
N TYR A 170 3.79 7.80 -6.27
CA TYR A 170 3.37 7.75 -7.66
C TYR A 170 1.87 7.44 -7.77
N ALA A 171 1.37 6.47 -6.99
CA ALA A 171 -0.06 6.15 -6.95
C ALA A 171 -0.87 7.30 -6.33
N ALA A 172 -0.36 7.91 -5.26
CA ALA A 172 -0.96 9.09 -4.63
C ALA A 172 -1.10 10.26 -5.62
N ALA A 173 -0.01 10.62 -6.30
CA ALA A 173 0.03 11.68 -7.30
C ALA A 173 -0.93 11.40 -8.48
N CYS A 174 -1.02 10.15 -8.93
CA CYS A 174 -1.99 9.73 -9.95
C CYS A 174 -3.44 9.94 -9.47
N VAL A 175 -3.74 9.54 -8.23
CA VAL A 175 -5.09 9.64 -7.62
C VAL A 175 -5.49 11.10 -7.40
N ALA A 176 -4.52 11.97 -7.12
CA ALA A 176 -4.66 13.42 -7.02
C ALA A 176 -4.71 14.14 -8.38
N GLY A 177 -4.51 13.43 -9.50
CA GLY A 177 -4.58 14.00 -10.84
C GLY A 177 -3.34 14.80 -11.26
N VAL A 178 -2.21 14.65 -10.57
CA VAL A 178 -0.92 15.29 -10.91
C VAL A 178 -0.41 14.82 -12.27
N PHE A 179 -0.69 13.58 -12.65
CA PHE A 179 -0.45 13.06 -14.00
C PHE A 179 -1.49 12.00 -14.37
N SER A 180 -1.56 11.65 -15.65
CA SER A 180 -2.48 10.62 -16.13
C SER A 180 -2.07 9.22 -15.64
N LEU A 181 -3.00 8.26 -15.62
CA LEU A 181 -2.67 6.87 -15.29
C LEU A 181 -1.58 6.29 -16.21
N LYS A 182 -1.63 6.63 -17.50
CA LYS A 182 -0.64 6.19 -18.49
C LYS A 182 0.75 6.73 -18.17
N ASP A 183 0.85 8.00 -17.82
CA ASP A 183 2.11 8.65 -17.47
C ASP A 183 2.66 8.17 -16.14
N GLY A 184 1.79 7.97 -15.14
CA GLY A 184 2.16 7.39 -13.85
C GLY A 184 2.76 5.99 -14.00
N LEU A 185 2.12 5.13 -14.80
CA LEU A 185 2.61 3.79 -15.10
C LEU A 185 3.92 3.81 -15.91
N LYS A 186 4.05 4.70 -16.88
CA LYS A 186 5.31 4.90 -17.62
C LYS A 186 6.45 5.28 -16.67
N LEU A 187 6.21 6.27 -15.82
CA LEU A 187 7.22 6.81 -14.92
C LEU A 187 7.62 5.78 -13.85
N ILE A 188 6.66 5.09 -13.24
CA ILE A 188 6.99 4.08 -12.22
C ILE A 188 7.70 2.86 -12.82
N SER A 189 7.31 2.41 -14.02
CA SER A 189 8.03 1.34 -14.71
C SER A 189 9.45 1.73 -15.08
N ALA A 190 9.67 2.97 -15.52
CA ALA A 190 11.01 3.49 -15.78
C ALA A 190 11.87 3.53 -14.52
N ARG A 191 11.33 4.05 -13.41
CA ARG A 191 11.99 4.04 -12.09
C ARG A 191 12.38 2.63 -11.69
N ALA A 192 11.42 1.70 -11.74
CA ALA A 192 11.57 0.32 -11.35
C ALA A 192 12.69 -0.38 -12.13
N ARG A 193 12.67 -0.24 -13.46
CA ARG A 193 13.67 -0.84 -14.36
C ARG A 193 15.07 -0.24 -14.14
N LEU A 194 15.17 1.07 -13.99
CA LEU A 194 16.46 1.74 -13.76
C LEU A 194 17.03 1.39 -12.39
N MET A 195 16.21 1.28 -11.35
CA MET A 195 16.64 0.82 -10.03
C MET A 195 17.08 -0.65 -10.04
N GLN A 196 16.36 -1.52 -10.78
CA GLN A 196 16.62 -2.96 -10.83
C GLN A 196 18.02 -3.33 -11.34
N VAL A 197 18.60 -2.52 -12.22
CA VAL A 197 19.90 -2.78 -12.87
C VAL A 197 21.08 -2.15 -12.12
N LEU A 198 20.84 -1.45 -11.02
CA LEU A 198 21.90 -0.90 -10.20
C LEU A 198 22.68 -2.03 -9.49
N PRO A 199 23.92 -1.77 -9.06
CA PRO A 199 24.67 -2.74 -8.27
C PRO A 199 23.94 -3.09 -6.95
N GLN A 200 23.86 -4.38 -6.64
CA GLN A 200 23.28 -4.90 -5.39
C GLN A 200 24.34 -4.93 -4.27
N ASN A 201 24.98 -3.80 -4.02
CA ASN A 201 26.04 -3.63 -3.01
C ASN A 201 25.61 -2.68 -1.86
N GLY A 202 24.30 -2.46 -1.72
CA GLY A 202 23.75 -1.59 -0.70
C GLY A 202 22.67 -2.26 0.15
N ASP A 203 22.61 -1.86 1.41
CA ASP A 203 21.65 -2.36 2.40
C ASP A 203 20.71 -1.23 2.84
N MET A 204 19.50 -1.59 3.29
CA MET A 204 18.61 -0.71 4.05
C MET A 204 18.29 -1.34 5.41
N VAL A 205 18.31 -0.54 6.47
CA VAL A 205 18.11 -1.01 7.85
C VAL A 205 17.19 -0.05 8.59
N ALA A 206 16.15 -0.59 9.23
CA ALA A 206 15.33 0.15 10.17
C ALA A 206 16.06 0.25 11.52
N VAL A 207 16.27 1.48 11.98
CA VAL A 207 16.89 1.84 13.26
C VAL A 207 15.83 2.43 14.17
N PHE A 208 15.75 1.89 15.39
CA PHE A 208 14.77 2.30 16.40
C PHE A 208 15.37 3.34 17.34
N ALA A 209 15.64 4.54 16.79
CA ALA A 209 16.21 5.68 17.49
C ALA A 209 15.75 6.99 16.84
N ASP A 210 15.99 8.11 17.53
CA ASP A 210 15.68 9.45 17.03
C ASP A 210 16.64 9.94 15.93
N GLU A 211 16.21 10.98 15.22
CA GLU A 211 16.94 11.53 14.07
C GLU A 211 18.32 12.04 14.42
N LYS A 212 18.47 12.65 15.61
CA LYS A 212 19.76 13.20 16.04
C LYS A 212 20.75 12.05 16.26
N THR A 213 20.33 11.01 16.98
CA THR A 213 21.13 9.82 17.26
C THR A 213 21.58 9.14 15.96
N VAL A 214 20.68 8.97 14.99
CA VAL A 214 21.02 8.36 13.69
C VAL A 214 21.93 9.26 12.87
N SER A 215 21.66 10.57 12.83
CA SER A 215 22.48 11.56 12.11
C SER A 215 23.93 11.60 12.61
N GLU A 216 24.13 11.53 13.93
CA GLU A 216 25.46 11.44 14.53
C GLU A 216 26.18 10.15 14.11
N ALA A 217 25.49 9.01 14.10
CA ALA A 217 26.06 7.71 13.73
C ALA A 217 26.44 7.61 12.24
N ILE A 218 25.64 8.19 11.33
CA ILE A 218 25.95 8.14 9.89
C ILE A 218 26.94 9.21 9.44
N ARG A 219 27.21 10.25 10.25
CA ARG A 219 28.07 11.38 9.88
C ARG A 219 29.43 10.98 9.29
N PRO A 220 30.16 9.98 9.83
CA PRO A 220 31.43 9.52 9.26
C PRO A 220 31.31 8.89 7.86
N TYR A 221 30.10 8.56 7.42
CA TYR A 221 29.77 7.88 6.16
C TYR A 221 28.77 8.66 5.31
N SER A 222 28.67 9.99 5.50
CA SER A 222 27.65 10.84 4.86
C SER A 222 27.67 10.85 3.33
N ASP A 223 28.79 10.45 2.71
CA ASP A 223 28.95 10.25 1.26
C ASP A 223 28.42 8.90 0.76
N LYS A 224 28.18 7.94 1.67
CA LYS A 224 27.87 6.54 1.37
C LYS A 224 26.58 6.04 1.99
N VAL A 225 26.10 6.68 3.05
CA VAL A 225 24.91 6.31 3.83
C VAL A 225 24.04 7.54 4.03
N SER A 226 22.74 7.37 3.85
CA SER A 226 21.71 8.40 4.05
C SER A 226 20.60 7.88 4.94
N MET A 227 19.88 8.80 5.60
CA MET A 227 18.57 8.50 6.18
C MET A 227 17.57 8.38 5.03
N GLY A 228 17.24 7.14 4.65
CA GLY A 228 16.35 6.84 3.54
C GLY A 228 14.87 7.08 3.85
N ALA A 229 14.46 7.03 5.13
CA ALA A 229 13.11 7.41 5.56
C ALA A 229 13.07 7.81 7.04
N LEU A 230 12.21 8.77 7.37
CA LEU A 230 11.84 9.15 8.73
C LEU A 230 10.36 8.78 8.93
N ASN A 231 10.10 7.58 9.43
CA ASN A 231 8.74 7.03 9.54
C ASN A 231 8.03 7.48 10.84
N GLY A 232 8.79 7.92 11.83
CA GLY A 232 8.30 8.44 13.09
C GLY A 232 9.45 8.89 13.99
N PRO A 233 9.15 9.43 15.18
CA PRO A 233 10.16 10.01 16.08
C PRO A 233 11.29 9.06 16.46
N GLU A 234 11.03 7.74 16.50
CA GLU A 234 12.01 6.70 16.82
C GLU A 234 12.02 5.59 15.77
N SER A 235 11.66 5.91 14.52
CA SER A 235 11.59 4.93 13.43
C SER A 235 12.23 5.51 12.18
N ILE A 236 13.50 5.18 11.98
CA ILE A 236 14.32 5.73 10.90
C ILE A 236 14.84 4.59 10.06
N VAL A 237 14.93 4.78 8.76
CA VAL A 237 15.60 3.85 7.86
C VAL A 237 16.90 4.48 7.40
N ILE A 238 18.02 3.80 7.60
CA ILE A 238 19.28 4.14 6.93
C ILE A 238 19.45 3.28 5.69
N SER A 239 20.11 3.84 4.69
CA SER A 239 20.36 3.17 3.41
C SER A 239 21.68 3.61 2.82
N GLY A 240 22.45 2.70 2.25
CA GLY A 240 23.73 3.03 1.65
C GLY A 240 24.57 1.82 1.31
N LEU A 241 25.87 2.04 1.09
CA LEU A 241 26.83 0.98 0.83
C LEU A 241 26.87 -0.02 2.00
N SER A 242 26.72 -1.32 1.69
CA SER A 242 26.53 -2.37 2.71
C SER A 242 27.64 -2.38 3.77
N GLU A 243 28.90 -2.15 3.39
CA GLU A 243 30.02 -2.12 4.34
C GLU A 243 29.95 -0.95 5.34
N CYS A 244 29.40 0.20 4.93
CA CYS A 244 29.23 1.37 5.78
C CYS A 244 27.99 1.22 6.67
N VAL A 245 26.88 0.73 6.10
CA VAL A 245 25.64 0.45 6.86
C VAL A 245 25.94 -0.53 7.99
N LYS A 246 26.69 -1.61 7.74
CA LYS A 246 27.07 -2.58 8.77
C LYS A 246 27.90 -1.97 9.92
N LYS A 247 28.79 -1.02 9.62
CA LYS A 247 29.58 -0.30 10.64
C LYS A 247 28.68 0.59 11.51
N VAL A 248 27.78 1.34 10.89
CA VAL A 248 26.79 2.17 11.60
C VAL A 248 25.91 1.31 12.51
N VAL A 249 25.38 0.20 11.98
CA VAL A 249 24.55 -0.73 12.75
C VAL A 249 25.30 -1.30 13.95
N ALA A 250 26.53 -1.78 13.75
CA ALA A 250 27.35 -2.32 14.84
C ALA A 250 27.61 -1.29 15.95
N GLU A 251 27.83 -0.02 15.58
CA GLU A 251 27.99 1.07 16.56
C GLU A 251 26.71 1.33 17.36
N LEU A 252 25.56 1.37 16.67
CA LEU A 252 24.26 1.58 17.30
C LEU A 252 23.89 0.40 18.23
N GLU A 253 24.11 -0.83 17.79
CA GLU A 253 23.85 -2.03 18.58
C GLU A 253 24.76 -2.11 19.82
N ALA A 254 26.02 -1.68 19.72
CA ALA A 254 26.92 -1.55 20.86
C ALA A 254 26.42 -0.53 21.91
N LYS A 255 25.57 0.42 21.50
CA LYS A 255 24.87 1.38 22.38
C LYS A 255 23.49 0.88 22.84
N GLY A 256 23.11 -0.35 22.53
CA GLY A 256 21.82 -0.95 22.87
C GLY A 256 20.66 -0.52 21.98
N ILE A 257 20.93 0.15 20.85
CA ILE A 257 19.91 0.59 19.89
C ILE A 257 19.58 -0.56 18.96
N ARG A 258 18.30 -0.89 18.85
CA ARG A 258 17.82 -1.96 17.96
C ARG A 258 17.91 -1.54 16.50
N ALA A 259 18.37 -2.45 15.65
CA ALA A 259 18.37 -2.32 14.20
C ALA A 259 17.78 -3.59 13.55
N ILE A 260 17.04 -3.44 12.44
CA ILE A 260 16.43 -4.56 11.70
C ILE A 260 16.71 -4.38 10.20
N PRO A 261 17.43 -5.32 9.56
CA PRO A 261 17.62 -5.30 8.11
C PRO A 261 16.28 -5.37 7.36
N LEU A 262 16.14 -4.57 6.32
CA LEU A 262 14.99 -4.63 5.43
C LEU A 262 15.25 -5.63 4.31
N ASN A 263 14.24 -6.43 3.97
CA ASN A 263 14.33 -7.39 2.87
C ASN A 263 14.12 -6.67 1.52
N VAL A 264 15.17 -6.00 1.04
CA VAL A 264 15.21 -5.26 -0.23
C VAL A 264 16.48 -5.59 -0.99
N SER A 265 16.44 -5.44 -2.31
CA SER A 265 17.57 -5.76 -3.20
C SER A 265 18.62 -4.66 -3.32
N HIS A 266 18.27 -3.42 -2.99
CA HIS A 266 19.12 -2.25 -3.16
C HIS A 266 18.94 -1.27 -2.00
N ALA A 267 19.93 -0.40 -1.79
CA ALA A 267 19.82 0.75 -0.92
C ALA A 267 19.09 1.92 -1.59
N PHE A 268 17.76 1.83 -1.69
CA PHE A 268 16.94 2.95 -2.16
C PHE A 268 17.12 4.18 -1.26
N HIS A 269 16.94 5.38 -1.82
CA HIS A 269 17.10 6.66 -1.11
C HIS A 269 18.51 6.90 -0.54
N SER A 270 19.53 6.44 -1.27
CA SER A 270 20.94 6.64 -0.93
C SER A 270 21.72 7.14 -2.15
N PRO A 271 23.00 7.54 -1.98
CA PRO A 271 23.86 7.94 -3.09
C PRO A 271 24.04 6.85 -4.16
N LEU A 272 23.76 5.58 -3.84
CA LEU A 272 23.80 4.49 -4.81
C LEU A 272 22.72 4.60 -5.90
N MET A 273 21.73 5.48 -5.73
CA MET A 273 20.74 5.79 -6.76
C MET A 273 21.25 6.81 -7.80
N GLU A 274 22.39 7.47 -7.58
CA GLU A 274 22.95 8.47 -8.50
C GLU A 274 23.01 8.00 -9.97
N PRO A 275 23.45 6.77 -10.30
CA PRO A 275 23.59 6.35 -11.70
C PRO A 275 22.28 6.31 -12.48
N MET A 276 21.13 6.17 -11.81
CA MET A 276 19.83 6.18 -12.48
C MET A 276 19.23 7.58 -12.67
N LEU A 277 19.74 8.62 -12.01
CA LEU A 277 19.07 9.92 -11.95
C LEU A 277 18.95 10.59 -13.32
N LYS A 278 20.03 10.61 -14.11
CA LYS A 278 19.98 11.23 -15.46
C LYS A 278 19.00 10.50 -16.39
N PRO A 279 19.09 9.17 -16.61
CA PRO A 279 18.12 8.46 -17.42
C PRO A 279 16.68 8.59 -16.92
N PHE A 280 16.48 8.61 -15.60
CA PHE A 280 15.15 8.79 -15.02
C PHE A 280 14.60 10.20 -15.27
N GLY A 281 15.45 11.22 -15.13
CA GLY A 281 15.10 12.61 -15.39
C GLY A 281 14.75 12.89 -16.87
N GLU A 282 15.36 12.19 -17.81
CA GLU A 282 14.99 12.26 -19.24
C GLU A 282 13.56 11.77 -19.46
N ILE A 283 13.19 10.63 -18.85
CA ILE A 283 11.83 10.08 -18.94
C ILE A 283 10.81 10.96 -18.22
N ALA A 284 11.18 11.53 -17.06
CA ALA A 284 10.32 12.44 -16.32
C ALA A 284 9.94 13.68 -17.13
N LYS A 285 10.83 14.20 -17.99
CA LYS A 285 10.52 15.33 -18.88
C LYS A 285 9.45 15.02 -19.94
N GLU A 286 9.21 13.74 -20.21
CA GLU A 286 8.18 13.29 -21.15
C GLU A 286 6.80 13.20 -20.48
N ILE A 287 6.70 13.43 -19.18
CA ILE A 287 5.45 13.35 -18.41
C ILE A 287 4.79 14.72 -18.31
N ALA A 288 3.49 14.76 -18.61
CA ALA A 288 2.68 15.95 -18.40
C ALA A 288 2.23 16.04 -16.93
N PHE A 289 2.86 16.95 -16.18
CA PHE A 289 2.47 17.25 -14.80
C PHE A 289 1.42 18.36 -14.73
N SER A 290 0.45 18.19 -13.85
CA SER A 290 -0.63 19.14 -13.54
C SER A 290 -0.62 19.45 -12.04
N PRO A 291 -1.15 20.61 -11.62
CA PRO A 291 -1.48 20.84 -10.22
C PRO A 291 -2.43 19.75 -9.70
N GLN A 292 -2.31 19.38 -8.43
CA GLN A 292 -3.24 18.46 -7.78
C GLN A 292 -4.68 19.01 -7.81
N LYS A 293 -5.67 18.10 -7.96
CA LYS A 293 -7.10 18.42 -7.98
C LYS A 293 -7.71 18.52 -6.59
#